data_AF-A0A9D2EAC1-F1
#
_entry.id   AF-A0A9D2EAC1-F1
#
_cell.length_a   1.000
_cell.length_b   1.000
_cell.length_c   1.000
_cell.angle_alpha   90.00
_cell.angle_beta   90.00
_cell.angle_gamma   90.00
#
_symmetry.space_group_name_H-M   'P 1'
#
loop_
_entity.id
_entity.type
_entity.pdbx_description
1 polymer ?
#
loop_
_entity_poly.entity_id
_entity_poly.type
_entity_poly.pdbx_seq_one_letter_code
_entity_poly.pdbx_strand_id
1 'polypeptide(L)'
;MEERHLTRARRFLQRRGIEAQDVQGFCFMKRYTPVSNRHSTQNKYGPGLLTLRLKDNSERVLTLHARHHPSSVIRYLMQENIPFENLHLPDNPINVPATPLTYRRPSLYLFWHAILCLLAFCLGFYQAGIRGGTDGLLISLPLFALAIYWAYTLQTRFCYLSLDGKGLHVHSMGRVITYPYGQLLKVNFDFAREQQFTHVMEILEKDCRYHLYYIGRVPRTQLQEICQHLCRAGVDATCSLNTEKRYYGDVYHVQ
;
A
#
# COMPACT_ATOMS: atom_id res chain seq x y z
N MET A 1 17.44 -3.83 18.61
CA MET A 1 17.07 -3.30 17.28
C MET A 1 15.77 -2.49 17.36
N GLU A 2 14.80 -2.91 18.17
CA GLU A 2 13.50 -2.28 18.39
C GLU A 2 13.56 -0.82 18.90
N GLU A 3 14.45 -0.53 19.85
CA GLU A 3 14.63 0.81 20.42
C GLU A 3 14.98 1.88 19.36
N ARG A 4 15.83 1.53 18.37
CA ARG A 4 16.19 2.45 17.27
C ARG A 4 14.98 2.86 16.43
N HIS A 5 14.03 1.96 16.23
CA HIS A 5 12.81 2.24 15.46
C HIS A 5 11.89 3.20 16.21
N LEU A 6 11.78 3.06 17.52
CA LEU A 6 10.99 3.93 18.38
C LEU A 6 11.60 5.32 18.50
N THR A 7 12.93 5.40 18.70
CA THR A 7 13.62 6.70 18.72
C THR A 7 13.43 7.45 17.40
N ARG A 8 13.42 6.73 16.27
CA ARG A 8 13.17 7.32 14.95
C ARG A 8 11.74 7.83 14.80
N ALA A 9 10.75 7.05 15.23
CA ALA A 9 9.35 7.45 15.21
C ALA A 9 9.09 8.70 16.07
N ARG A 10 9.63 8.71 17.29
CA ARG A 10 9.58 9.87 18.19
C ARG A 10 10.19 11.11 17.52
N ARG A 11 11.42 11.02 17.02
CA ARG A 11 12.06 12.14 16.28
C ARG A 11 11.24 12.62 15.08
N PHE A 12 10.57 11.71 14.38
CA PHE A 12 9.73 12.07 13.23
C PHE A 12 8.53 12.94 13.62
N LEU A 13 7.88 12.63 14.75
CA LEU A 13 6.75 13.39 15.30
C LEU A 13 7.23 14.71 15.93
N GLN A 14 8.31 14.69 16.71
CA GLN A 14 8.87 15.89 17.35
C GLN A 14 9.32 16.94 16.34
N ARG A 15 9.93 16.53 15.22
CA ARG A 15 10.28 17.43 14.11
C ARG A 15 9.07 18.14 13.48
N ARG A 16 7.84 17.68 13.78
CA ARG A 16 6.58 18.27 13.33
C ARG A 16 5.83 18.98 14.46
N GLY A 17 6.49 19.16 15.62
CA GLY A 17 5.89 19.79 16.80
C GLY A 17 4.80 18.96 17.44
N ILE A 18 4.89 17.62 17.35
CA ILE A 18 3.90 16.70 17.92
C ILE A 18 4.61 15.86 18.98
N GLU A 19 4.25 16.06 20.24
CA GLU A 19 4.65 15.18 21.34
C GLU A 19 3.56 14.12 21.57
N ALA A 20 3.97 12.90 21.93
CA ALA A 20 3.03 11.79 22.14
C ALA A 20 2.00 12.10 23.23
N GLN A 21 2.41 12.83 24.28
CA GLN A 21 1.54 13.26 25.39
C GLN A 21 0.41 14.18 24.96
N ASP A 22 0.52 14.87 23.83
CA ASP A 22 -0.49 15.80 23.33
C ASP A 22 -1.51 15.13 22.41
N VAL A 23 -1.25 13.87 22.03
CA VAL A 23 -2.13 13.07 21.16
C VAL A 23 -3.17 12.35 22.02
N GLN A 24 -4.44 12.63 21.76
CA GLN A 24 -5.57 11.96 22.40
C GLN A 24 -5.91 10.62 21.73
N GLY A 25 -5.71 10.53 20.42
CA GLY A 25 -5.96 9.32 19.65
C GLY A 25 -5.52 9.48 18.19
N PHE A 26 -5.50 8.39 17.45
CA PHE A 26 -5.10 8.42 16.04
C PHE A 26 -5.98 7.56 15.15
N CYS A 27 -6.10 8.00 13.90
CA CYS A 27 -6.66 7.24 12.80
C CYS A 27 -5.58 6.94 11.77
N PHE A 28 -5.54 5.72 11.25
CA PHE A 28 -4.59 5.31 10.20
C PHE A 28 -5.30 4.50 9.12
N MET A 29 -4.85 4.63 7.87
CA MET A 29 -5.48 3.99 6.70
C MET A 29 -6.96 4.39 6.53
N LYS A 30 -7.28 5.65 6.84
CA LYS A 30 -8.63 6.23 6.71
C LYS A 30 -8.52 7.56 5.99
N ARG A 31 -9.49 7.83 5.10
CA ARG A 31 -9.61 9.12 4.45
C ARG A 31 -9.91 10.23 5.44
N TYR A 32 -9.29 11.38 5.20
CA TYR A 32 -9.56 12.59 5.96
C TYR A 32 -10.51 13.47 5.17
N THR A 33 -11.75 13.61 5.65
CA THR A 33 -12.81 14.38 4.98
C THR A 33 -13.45 15.35 5.96
N PRO A 34 -12.80 16.47 6.29
CA PRO A 34 -13.34 17.46 7.22
C PRO A 34 -14.56 18.20 6.64
N VAL A 35 -14.70 18.22 5.31
CA VAL A 35 -15.81 18.85 4.61
C VAL A 35 -16.60 17.78 3.86
N SER A 36 -17.93 17.83 3.99
CA SER A 36 -18.85 16.90 3.30
C SER A 36 -18.75 16.99 1.78
N ASN A 37 -18.38 18.15 1.25
CA ASN A 37 -18.10 18.34 -0.17
C ASN A 37 -16.94 17.42 -0.60
N ARG A 38 -17.28 16.38 -1.36
CA ARG A 38 -16.38 15.35 -1.88
C ARG A 38 -15.23 15.90 -2.72
N HIS A 39 -15.39 17.10 -3.29
CA HIS A 39 -14.42 17.75 -4.16
C HIS A 39 -13.56 18.80 -3.45
N SER A 40 -13.73 19.00 -2.15
CA SER A 40 -12.92 19.94 -1.37
C SER A 40 -11.43 19.54 -1.41
N THR A 41 -10.56 20.51 -1.66
CA THR A 41 -9.10 20.34 -1.57
C THR A 41 -8.61 20.06 -0.15
N GLN A 42 -9.47 20.30 0.85
CA GLN A 42 -9.20 19.95 2.25
C GLN A 42 -9.31 18.43 2.51
N ASN A 43 -10.04 17.70 1.65
CA ASN A 43 -10.15 16.25 1.75
C ASN A 43 -8.86 15.59 1.29
N LYS A 44 -8.30 14.73 2.14
CA LYS A 44 -7.07 13.98 1.85
C LYS A 44 -7.37 12.48 1.81
N TYR A 45 -6.73 11.81 0.86
CA TYR A 45 -6.86 10.37 0.63
C TYR A 45 -5.51 9.80 0.19
N GLY A 46 -5.48 8.52 -0.15
CA GLY A 46 -4.30 7.79 -0.60
C GLY A 46 -3.54 7.11 0.55
N PRO A 47 -2.55 6.28 0.21
CA PRO A 47 -1.88 5.43 1.19
C PRO A 47 -1.07 6.21 2.22
N GLY A 48 -0.90 5.58 3.38
CA GLY A 48 -0.11 6.04 4.51
C GLY A 48 -0.73 7.23 5.23
N LEU A 49 -2.04 7.46 5.12
CA LEU A 49 -2.68 8.61 5.76
C LEU A 49 -2.85 8.36 7.26
N LEU A 50 -2.20 9.19 8.07
CA LEU A 50 -2.27 9.21 9.53
C LEU A 50 -2.92 10.52 9.96
N THR A 51 -4.02 10.44 10.71
CA THR A 51 -4.65 11.59 11.37
C THR A 51 -4.44 11.44 12.86
N LEU A 52 -3.94 12.48 13.49
CA LEU A 52 -3.72 12.56 14.94
C LEU A 52 -4.72 13.55 15.50
N ARG A 53 -5.53 13.10 16.46
CA ARG A 53 -6.42 13.96 17.25
C ARG A 53 -5.66 14.40 18.48
N LEU A 54 -5.48 15.71 18.62
CA LEU A 54 -4.77 16.31 19.74
C LEU A 54 -5.73 16.63 20.89
N LYS A 55 -5.21 16.76 22.10
CA LYS A 55 -5.99 17.05 23.31
C LYS A 55 -6.69 18.42 23.28
N ASP A 56 -6.22 19.33 22.43
CA ASP A 56 -6.85 20.63 22.18
C ASP A 56 -8.01 20.55 21.16
N ASN A 57 -8.47 19.33 20.82
CA ASN A 57 -9.45 19.01 19.79
C ASN A 57 -9.04 19.40 18.36
N SER A 58 -7.78 19.75 18.11
CA SER A 58 -7.28 19.95 16.77
C SER A 58 -6.84 18.64 16.12
N GLU A 59 -6.92 18.57 14.79
CA GLU A 59 -6.49 17.40 14.03
C GLU A 59 -5.25 17.70 13.19
N ARG A 60 -4.25 16.81 13.26
CA ARG A 60 -3.03 16.87 12.45
C ARG A 60 -2.98 15.71 11.48
N VAL A 61 -2.98 16.02 10.18
CA VAL A 61 -2.97 15.00 9.12
C VAL A 61 -1.60 14.90 8.48
N LEU A 62 -1.02 13.71 8.53
CA LEU A 62 0.31 13.37 8.04
C LEU A 62 0.22 12.28 6.98
N THR A 63 1.10 12.36 5.98
CA THR A 63 1.31 11.28 5.01
C THR A 63 2.61 10.54 5.33
N LEU A 64 2.49 9.26 5.68
CA LEU A 64 3.59 8.37 5.98
C LEU A 64 4.04 7.65 4.70
N HIS A 65 5.07 8.19 4.06
CA HIS A 65 5.78 7.50 2.98
C HIS A 65 6.68 6.38 3.54
N ALA A 66 7.13 5.45 2.70
CA ALA A 66 8.05 4.38 3.08
C ALA A 66 9.30 4.90 3.84
N ARG A 67 9.87 6.04 3.41
CA ARG A 67 11.01 6.70 4.07
C ARG A 67 10.77 7.14 5.52
N HIS A 68 9.50 7.31 5.91
CA HIS A 68 9.09 7.69 7.27
C HIS A 68 8.91 6.47 8.18
N HIS A 69 9.04 5.25 7.66
CA HIS A 69 8.84 3.99 8.39
C HIS A 69 7.49 3.95 9.10
N PRO A 70 6.37 3.82 8.35
CA PRO A 70 5.03 3.83 8.91
C PRO A 70 4.87 2.82 10.05
N SER A 71 5.42 1.61 9.89
CA SER A 71 5.43 0.56 10.93
C SER A 71 6.01 1.04 12.26
N SER A 72 7.11 1.79 12.23
CA SER A 72 7.74 2.34 13.44
C SER A 72 6.86 3.40 14.10
N VAL A 73 6.20 4.26 13.31
CA VAL A 73 5.33 5.31 13.82
C VAL A 73 4.08 4.72 14.47
N ILE A 74 3.40 3.79 13.80
CA ILE A 74 2.21 3.13 14.35
C ILE A 74 2.55 2.33 15.61
N ARG A 75 3.66 1.58 15.60
CA ARG A 75 4.12 0.83 16.78
C ARG A 75 4.40 1.75 17.95
N TYR A 76 5.06 2.89 17.72
CA TYR A 76 5.32 3.88 18.76
C TYR A 76 4.02 4.43 19.36
N LEU A 77 3.06 4.82 18.53
CA LEU A 77 1.76 5.33 19.02
C LEU A 77 1.01 4.28 19.85
N MET A 78 1.00 3.03 19.41
CA MET A 78 0.37 1.93 20.15
C MET A 78 1.08 1.61 21.47
N GLN A 79 2.41 1.71 21.52
CA GLN A 79 3.19 1.51 22.75
C GLN A 79 2.99 2.62 23.78
N GLU A 80 2.76 3.86 23.33
CA GLU A 80 2.38 4.98 24.18
C GLU A 80 0.92 4.90 24.66
N ASN A 81 0.23 3.77 24.40
CA ASN A 81 -1.18 3.53 24.73
C ASN A 81 -2.14 4.57 24.13
N ILE A 82 -1.76 5.18 23.00
CA ILE A 82 -2.63 6.12 22.30
C ILE A 82 -3.72 5.31 21.57
N PRO A 83 -5.02 5.59 21.79
CA PRO A 83 -6.12 4.87 21.15
C PRO A 83 -6.06 4.89 19.61
N PHE A 84 -6.21 3.72 19.01
CA PHE A 84 -6.36 3.55 17.57
C PHE A 84 -7.86 3.61 17.20
N GLU A 85 -8.35 4.82 16.90
CA GLU A 85 -9.78 5.14 16.93
C GLU A 85 -10.62 4.51 15.82
N ASN A 86 -10.02 4.27 14.66
CA ASN A 86 -10.73 3.69 13.50
C ASN A 86 -10.45 2.20 13.32
N LEU A 87 -10.02 1.50 14.36
CA LEU A 87 -9.87 0.06 14.36
C LEU A 87 -11.18 -0.60 14.80
N HIS A 88 -11.82 -1.34 13.90
CA HIS A 88 -13.09 -2.01 14.16
C HIS A 88 -12.94 -3.52 13.90
N LEU A 89 -12.74 -4.28 14.98
CA LEU A 89 -12.67 -5.73 14.90
C LEU A 89 -14.08 -6.35 14.98
N PRO A 90 -14.45 -7.28 14.10
CA PRO A 90 -15.72 -8.00 14.18
C PRO A 90 -15.80 -8.88 15.43
N ASP A 91 -16.95 -8.86 16.13
CA ASP A 91 -17.14 -9.58 17.40
C ASP A 91 -17.10 -11.11 17.25
N ASN A 92 -17.48 -11.65 16.09
CA ASN A 92 -17.53 -13.09 15.81
C ASN A 92 -17.04 -13.39 14.38
N PRO A 93 -15.76 -13.75 14.19
CA PRO A 93 -15.27 -14.17 12.88
C PRO A 93 -15.92 -15.49 12.46
N ILE A 94 -16.41 -15.54 11.23
CA ILE A 94 -17.00 -16.73 10.62
C ILE A 94 -15.91 -17.40 9.76
N ASN A 95 -15.87 -18.74 9.75
CA ASN A 95 -15.01 -19.48 8.84
C ASN A 95 -15.37 -19.14 7.39
N VAL A 96 -14.40 -18.57 6.66
CA VAL A 96 -14.57 -18.27 5.24
C VAL A 96 -14.52 -19.59 4.45
N PRO A 97 -15.47 -19.83 3.53
CA PRO A 97 -15.49 -21.05 2.73
C PRO A 97 -14.20 -21.21 1.91
N ALA A 98 -13.74 -22.46 1.76
CA ALA A 98 -12.40 -22.80 1.27
C ALA A 98 -12.15 -22.53 -0.23
N THR A 99 -13.17 -22.11 -0.99
CA THR A 99 -13.02 -21.86 -2.43
C THR A 99 -12.15 -20.63 -2.67
N PRO A 100 -11.00 -20.77 -3.35
CA PRO A 100 -10.09 -19.66 -3.56
C PRO A 100 -10.68 -18.64 -4.54
N LEU A 101 -10.84 -17.40 -4.09
CA LEU A 101 -11.28 -16.28 -4.91
C LEU A 101 -10.06 -15.50 -5.39
N THR A 102 -9.82 -15.52 -6.70
CA THR A 102 -8.68 -14.82 -7.32
C THR A 102 -9.14 -13.53 -7.99
N TYR A 103 -8.53 -12.42 -7.58
CA TYR A 103 -8.82 -11.09 -8.06
C TYR A 103 -7.63 -10.58 -8.87
N ARG A 104 -7.60 -10.97 -10.13
CA ARG A 104 -6.54 -10.61 -11.08
C ARG A 104 -7.11 -9.81 -12.24
N ARG A 105 -6.48 -8.69 -12.55
CA ARG A 105 -6.73 -7.97 -13.81
C ARG A 105 -5.53 -8.17 -14.75
N PRO A 106 -5.72 -8.75 -15.95
CA PRO A 106 -4.68 -8.75 -16.96
C PRO A 106 -4.33 -7.29 -17.30
N SER A 107 -3.04 -6.98 -17.30
CA SER A 107 -2.54 -5.62 -17.49
C SER A 107 -1.66 -5.58 -18.74
N LEU A 108 -2.06 -4.78 -19.72
CA LEU A 108 -1.22 -4.53 -20.90
C LEU A 108 0.13 -3.90 -20.50
N TYR A 109 0.15 -3.11 -19.43
CA TYR A 109 1.39 -2.57 -18.88
C TYR A 109 2.32 -3.68 -18.35
N LEU A 110 1.79 -4.69 -17.65
CA LEU A 110 2.58 -5.83 -17.19
C LEU A 110 3.26 -6.52 -18.39
N PHE A 111 2.50 -6.74 -19.47
CA PHE A 111 3.01 -7.34 -20.70
C PHE A 111 4.15 -6.51 -21.32
N TRP A 112 3.96 -5.20 -21.49
CA TRP A 112 5.00 -4.32 -22.04
C TRP A 112 6.25 -4.25 -21.17
N HIS A 113 6.10 -4.19 -19.84
CA HIS A 113 7.25 -4.18 -18.93
C HIS A 113 8.02 -5.51 -18.99
N ALA A 114 7.32 -6.64 -19.16
CA ALA A 114 7.96 -7.94 -19.36
C ALA A 114 8.74 -8.00 -20.68
N ILE A 115 8.16 -7.50 -21.78
CA ILE A 115 8.86 -7.41 -23.07
C ILE A 115 10.08 -6.49 -22.98
N LEU A 116 9.94 -5.30 -22.39
CA LEU A 116 11.05 -4.36 -22.24
C LEU A 116 12.17 -4.94 -21.38
N CYS A 117 11.82 -5.68 -20.32
CA CYS A 117 12.79 -6.41 -19.50
C CYS A 117 13.56 -7.45 -20.33
N LEU A 118 12.85 -8.27 -21.11
CA LEU A 118 13.46 -9.30 -21.96
C LEU A 118 14.31 -8.69 -23.07
N LEU A 119 13.82 -7.65 -23.74
CA LEU A 119 14.58 -6.95 -24.80
C LEU A 119 15.86 -6.33 -24.25
N ALA A 120 15.78 -5.62 -23.12
CA ALA A 120 16.97 -5.03 -22.50
C ALA A 120 17.99 -6.11 -22.10
N PHE A 121 17.52 -7.24 -21.57
CA PHE A 121 18.36 -8.37 -21.20
C PHE A 121 19.03 -9.01 -22.43
N CYS A 122 18.25 -9.35 -23.46
CA CYS A 122 18.77 -9.94 -24.70
C CYS A 122 19.74 -9.01 -25.43
N LEU A 123 19.43 -7.72 -25.53
CA LEU A 123 20.33 -6.72 -26.12
C LEU A 123 21.61 -6.57 -25.30
N GLY A 124 21.53 -6.62 -23.97
CA GLY A 124 22.70 -6.63 -23.10
C GLY A 124 23.65 -7.79 -23.42
N PHE A 125 23.10 -9.01 -23.55
CA PHE A 125 23.90 -10.17 -23.95
C PHE A 125 24.44 -10.07 -25.37
N TYR A 126 23.64 -9.57 -26.31
CA TYR A 126 24.06 -9.37 -27.69
C TYR A 126 25.25 -8.42 -27.78
N GLN A 127 25.20 -7.28 -27.07
CA GLN A 127 26.29 -6.30 -27.07
C GLN A 127 27.54 -6.84 -26.37
N ALA A 128 27.39 -7.58 -25.27
CA ALA A 128 28.50 -8.19 -24.57
C ALA A 128 29.17 -9.32 -25.38
N GLY A 129 28.37 -10.12 -26.08
CA GLY A 129 28.84 -11.32 -26.79
C GLY A 129 29.32 -11.08 -28.22
N ILE A 130 28.61 -10.25 -29.00
CA ILE A 130 28.87 -10.10 -30.45
C ILE A 130 29.76 -8.91 -30.76
N ARG A 131 29.56 -7.74 -30.11
CA ARG A 131 30.46 -6.60 -30.32
C ARG A 131 31.80 -6.76 -29.62
N GLY A 132 31.82 -7.46 -28.47
CA GLY A 132 33.04 -7.71 -27.70
C GLY A 132 33.77 -6.44 -27.26
N GLY A 133 34.82 -6.61 -26.45
CA GLY A 133 35.66 -5.50 -26.00
C GLY A 133 35.02 -4.57 -24.95
N THR A 134 35.75 -3.51 -24.61
CA THR A 134 35.34 -2.51 -23.60
C THR A 134 34.05 -1.78 -23.99
N ASP A 135 33.85 -1.53 -25.27
CA ASP A 135 32.71 -0.75 -25.78
C ASP A 135 31.41 -1.56 -25.72
N GLY A 136 31.48 -2.87 -25.98
CA GLY A 136 30.35 -3.78 -25.77
C GLY A 136 29.93 -3.83 -24.31
N LEU A 137 30.88 -3.86 -23.37
CA LEU A 137 30.60 -3.86 -21.93
C LEU A 137 29.99 -2.52 -21.45
N LEU A 138 30.49 -1.39 -21.95
CA LEU A 138 29.98 -0.06 -21.61
C LEU A 138 28.49 0.10 -21.94
N ILE A 139 28.02 -0.49 -23.04
CA ILE A 139 26.60 -0.47 -23.43
C ILE A 139 25.79 -1.57 -22.71
N SER A 140 26.40 -2.71 -22.41
CA SER A 140 25.71 -3.83 -21.78
C SER A 140 25.31 -3.55 -20.33
N LEU A 141 26.17 -2.86 -19.56
CA LEU A 141 25.91 -2.51 -18.17
C LEU A 141 24.61 -1.71 -17.95
N PRO A 142 24.36 -0.58 -18.65
CA PRO A 142 23.11 0.15 -18.50
C PRO A 142 21.90 -0.66 -18.98
N LEU A 143 22.05 -1.52 -20.01
CA LEU A 143 20.97 -2.42 -20.46
C LEU A 143 20.61 -3.45 -19.39
N PHE A 144 21.58 -4.05 -18.71
CA PHE A 144 21.31 -4.94 -17.58
C PHE A 144 20.72 -4.21 -16.38
N ALA A 145 21.21 -3.01 -16.06
CA ALA A 145 20.61 -2.19 -15.02
C ALA A 145 19.13 -1.86 -15.34
N LEU A 146 18.83 -1.56 -16.60
CA LEU A 146 17.47 -1.32 -17.08
C LEU A 146 16.61 -2.59 -17.00
N ALA A 147 17.15 -3.76 -17.35
CA ALA A 147 16.46 -5.04 -17.20
C ALA A 147 16.12 -5.33 -15.73
N ILE A 148 17.07 -5.11 -14.81
CA ILE A 148 16.86 -5.25 -13.37
C ILE A 148 15.78 -4.27 -12.89
N TYR A 149 15.80 -3.02 -13.35
CA TYR A 149 14.79 -2.03 -13.02
C TYR A 149 13.38 -2.46 -13.47
N TRP A 150 13.24 -3.00 -14.68
CA TRP A 150 11.96 -3.51 -15.16
C TRP A 150 11.51 -4.76 -14.40
N ALA A 151 12.42 -5.69 -14.09
CA ALA A 151 12.12 -6.84 -13.23
C ALA A 151 11.64 -6.42 -11.84
N TYR A 152 12.31 -5.44 -11.23
CA TYR A 152 11.89 -4.85 -9.95
C TYR A 152 10.49 -4.22 -10.04
N THR A 153 10.21 -3.50 -11.13
CA THR A 153 8.89 -2.89 -11.38
C THR A 153 7.82 -3.98 -11.53
N LEU A 154 8.12 -5.06 -12.27
CA LEU A 154 7.23 -6.21 -12.42
C LEU A 154 6.87 -6.85 -11.07
N GLN A 155 7.86 -6.97 -10.18
CA GLN A 155 7.67 -7.56 -8.85
C GLN A 155 6.91 -6.65 -7.89
N THR A 156 7.11 -5.33 -7.96
CA THR A 156 6.57 -4.38 -6.96
C THR A 156 5.28 -3.70 -7.36
N ARG A 157 4.97 -3.63 -8.66
CA ARG A 157 3.90 -2.78 -9.20
C ARG A 157 2.70 -3.52 -9.78
N PHE A 158 2.83 -4.82 -10.02
CA PHE A 158 1.78 -5.64 -10.62
C PHE A 158 1.40 -6.79 -9.72
N CYS A 159 0.93 -6.46 -8.51
CA CYS A 159 0.41 -7.46 -7.62
C CYS A 159 -1.06 -7.80 -7.97
N TYR A 160 -1.44 -9.04 -7.71
CA TYR A 160 -2.85 -9.45 -7.68
C TYR A 160 -3.14 -10.25 -6.41
N LEU A 161 -4.41 -10.39 -6.07
CA LEU A 161 -4.83 -10.94 -4.80
C LEU A 161 -5.53 -12.28 -5.00
N SER A 162 -5.37 -13.19 -4.06
CA SER A 162 -6.29 -14.30 -3.89
C SER A 162 -6.62 -14.50 -2.43
N LEU A 163 -7.85 -14.87 -2.13
CA LEU A 163 -8.31 -15.20 -0.77
C LEU A 163 -8.70 -16.67 -0.75
N ASP A 164 -8.28 -17.39 0.27
CA ASP A 164 -8.73 -18.76 0.55
C ASP A 164 -9.20 -18.90 2.00
N GLY A 165 -9.46 -20.12 2.46
CA GLY A 165 -9.86 -20.38 3.85
C GLY A 165 -8.76 -20.15 4.89
N LYS A 166 -7.49 -19.98 4.48
CA LYS A 166 -6.32 -19.86 5.37
C LYS A 166 -5.83 -18.41 5.48
N GLY A 167 -5.96 -17.62 4.41
CA GLY A 167 -5.50 -16.23 4.44
C GLY A 167 -5.65 -15.46 3.13
N LEU A 168 -5.09 -14.25 3.18
CA LEU A 168 -4.93 -13.36 2.03
C LEU A 168 -3.57 -13.62 1.38
N HIS A 169 -3.57 -13.91 0.09
CA HIS A 169 -2.35 -14.09 -0.69
C HIS A 169 -2.15 -12.92 -1.64
N VAL A 170 -0.94 -12.37 -1.62
CA VAL A 170 -0.49 -11.34 -2.55
C VAL A 170 0.49 -11.98 -3.51
N HIS A 171 0.09 -12.04 -4.77
CA HIS A 171 0.90 -12.58 -5.85
C HIS A 171 1.61 -11.47 -6.58
N SER A 172 2.89 -11.67 -6.85
CA SER A 172 3.76 -10.80 -7.63
C SER A 172 4.62 -11.66 -8.57
N MET A 173 5.30 -11.04 -9.53
CA MET A 173 6.18 -11.78 -10.43
C MET A 173 7.27 -12.51 -9.63
N GLY A 174 7.23 -13.85 -9.66
CA GLY A 174 8.19 -14.72 -8.97
C GLY A 174 8.01 -14.86 -7.46
N ARG A 175 6.93 -14.33 -6.86
CA ARG A 175 6.73 -14.42 -5.40
C ARG A 175 5.25 -14.40 -5.00
N VAL A 176 4.89 -15.27 -4.07
CA VAL A 176 3.61 -15.26 -3.36
C VAL A 176 3.86 -14.97 -1.89
N ILE A 177 3.22 -13.95 -1.34
CA ILE A 177 3.23 -13.65 0.10
C ILE A 177 1.89 -14.04 0.68
N THR A 178 1.90 -14.79 1.77
CA THR A 178 0.69 -15.25 2.44
C THR A 178 0.54 -14.56 3.79
N TYR A 179 -0.62 -13.98 4.02
CA TYR A 179 -1.02 -13.37 5.28
C TYR A 179 -2.16 -14.16 5.90
N PRO A 180 -1.89 -14.96 6.95
CA PRO A 180 -2.94 -15.59 7.73
C PRO A 180 -3.89 -14.54 8.30
N TYR A 181 -5.20 -14.80 8.28
CA TYR A 181 -6.18 -13.84 8.81
C TYR A 181 -5.90 -13.47 10.27
N GLY A 182 -5.44 -14.44 11.07
CA GLY A 182 -5.07 -14.23 12.48
C GLY A 182 -3.91 -13.25 12.71
N GLN A 183 -3.10 -12.93 11.69
CA GLN A 183 -1.99 -11.96 11.78
C GLN A 183 -2.37 -10.57 11.24
N LEU A 184 -3.43 -10.48 10.45
CA LEU A 184 -3.91 -9.22 9.90
C LEU A 184 -4.65 -8.43 10.99
N LEU A 185 -4.37 -7.13 11.05
CA LEU A 185 -5.07 -6.20 11.93
C LEU A 185 -6.03 -5.34 11.12
N LYS A 186 -5.53 -4.70 10.07
CA LYS A 186 -6.33 -3.80 9.21
C LYS A 186 -5.89 -3.88 7.75
N VAL A 187 -6.84 -3.82 6.83
CA VAL A 187 -6.60 -3.77 5.38
C VAL A 187 -7.38 -2.60 4.78
N ASN A 188 -6.76 -1.81 3.92
CA ASN A 188 -7.45 -0.72 3.22
C ASN A 188 -7.12 -0.72 1.73
N PHE A 189 -8.13 -0.44 0.90
CA PHE A 189 -7.95 -0.20 -0.53
C PHE A 189 -8.16 1.27 -0.83
N ASP A 190 -7.18 1.92 -1.45
CA ASP A 190 -7.29 3.33 -1.85
C ASP A 190 -6.61 3.61 -3.19
N PHE A 191 -6.69 4.87 -3.63
CA PHE A 191 -6.01 5.31 -4.84
C PHE A 191 -4.50 5.38 -4.63
N ALA A 192 -3.74 4.90 -5.61
CA ALA A 192 -2.31 5.19 -5.63
C ALA A 192 -2.10 6.69 -5.84
N ARG A 193 -1.14 7.29 -5.13
CA ARG A 193 -0.77 8.71 -5.35
C ARG A 193 -0.12 8.95 -6.73
N GLU A 194 0.43 7.89 -7.32
CA GLU A 194 1.08 7.93 -8.63
C GLU A 194 0.05 7.81 -9.74
N GLN A 195 0.10 8.69 -10.74
CA GLN A 195 -0.90 8.73 -11.83
C GLN A 195 -0.93 7.45 -12.69
N GLN A 196 0.20 6.75 -12.78
CA GLN A 196 0.35 5.51 -13.56
C GLN A 196 -0.35 4.31 -12.91
N PHE A 197 -0.59 4.35 -11.60
CA PHE A 197 -1.23 3.27 -10.86
C PHE A 197 -2.56 3.73 -10.29
N THR A 198 -3.58 2.88 -10.36
CA THR A 198 -4.92 3.30 -9.95
C THR A 198 -5.21 2.93 -8.51
N HIS A 199 -5.03 1.68 -8.12
CA HIS A 199 -5.38 1.19 -6.79
C HIS A 199 -4.17 0.59 -6.07
N VAL A 200 -4.16 0.81 -4.76
CA VAL A 200 -3.22 0.19 -3.82
C VAL A 200 -3.98 -0.54 -2.73
N MET A 201 -3.31 -1.50 -2.12
CA MET A 201 -3.73 -2.18 -0.91
C MET A 201 -2.72 -1.90 0.19
N GLU A 202 -3.22 -1.38 1.30
CA GLU A 202 -2.49 -1.17 2.54
C GLU A 202 -2.82 -2.31 3.49
N ILE A 203 -1.79 -2.92 4.07
CA ILE A 203 -1.93 -3.96 5.09
C ILE A 203 -1.23 -3.48 6.35
N LEU A 204 -1.90 -3.59 7.49
CA LEU A 204 -1.34 -3.49 8.81
C LEU A 204 -1.51 -4.81 9.53
N GLU A 205 -0.40 -5.42 9.96
CA GLU A 205 -0.39 -6.62 10.78
C GLU A 205 -0.54 -6.28 12.27
N LYS A 206 -0.90 -7.29 13.09
CA LYS A 206 -1.06 -7.13 14.54
C LYS A 206 0.21 -6.68 15.26
N ASP A 207 1.38 -7.00 14.73
CA ASP A 207 2.67 -6.54 15.24
C ASP A 207 3.09 -5.17 14.69
N CYS A 208 2.13 -4.42 14.12
CA CYS A 208 2.29 -3.09 13.54
C CYS A 208 3.17 -3.04 12.28
N ARG A 209 3.43 -4.17 11.60
CA ARG A 209 4.07 -4.11 10.28
C ARG A 209 3.09 -3.59 9.23
N TYR A 210 3.45 -2.46 8.65
CA TYR A 210 2.74 -1.86 7.54
C TYR A 210 3.37 -2.26 6.21
N HIS A 211 2.53 -2.70 5.27
CA HIS A 211 2.90 -3.02 3.90
C HIS A 211 2.00 -2.29 2.91
N LEU A 212 2.58 -1.92 1.77
CA LEU A 212 1.87 -1.25 0.68
C LEU A 212 2.08 -2.05 -0.61
N TYR A 213 0.98 -2.43 -1.25
CA TYR A 213 0.97 -3.20 -2.49
C TYR A 213 0.24 -2.47 -3.60
N TYR A 214 0.81 -2.49 -4.80
CA TYR A 214 0.17 -1.96 -6.00
C TYR A 214 -0.61 -3.08 -6.68
N ILE A 215 -1.94 -2.99 -6.61
CA ILE A 215 -2.85 -4.05 -7.07
C ILE A 215 -3.46 -3.75 -8.45
N GLY A 216 -2.88 -2.78 -9.17
CA GLY A 216 -3.38 -2.36 -10.48
C GLY A 216 -4.76 -1.71 -10.40
N ARG A 217 -5.70 -2.15 -11.25
CA ARG A 217 -7.05 -1.57 -11.36
C ARG A 217 -8.12 -2.65 -11.18
N VAL A 218 -8.04 -3.40 -10.09
CA VAL A 218 -9.10 -4.34 -9.69
C VAL A 218 -10.44 -3.58 -9.62
N PRO A 219 -11.54 -4.10 -10.19
CA PRO A 219 -12.86 -3.50 -10.10
C PRO A 219 -13.28 -3.21 -8.66
N ARG A 220 -13.99 -2.09 -8.43
CA ARG A 220 -14.41 -1.69 -7.09
C ARG A 220 -15.39 -2.68 -6.45
N THR A 221 -16.25 -3.29 -7.24
CA THR A 221 -17.17 -4.34 -6.80
C THR A 221 -16.40 -5.52 -6.22
N GLN A 222 -15.38 -5.99 -6.93
CA GLN A 222 -14.46 -7.02 -6.46
C GLN A 222 -13.71 -6.61 -5.19
N LEU A 223 -13.25 -5.35 -5.09
CA LEU A 223 -12.60 -4.87 -3.87
C LEU A 223 -13.56 -4.80 -2.67
N GLN A 224 -14.83 -4.47 -2.90
CA GLN A 224 -15.86 -4.50 -1.86
C GLN A 224 -16.16 -5.93 -1.41
N GLU A 225 -16.25 -6.88 -2.35
CA GLU A 225 -16.36 -8.30 -2.03
C GLU A 225 -15.17 -8.77 -1.18
N ILE A 226 -13.94 -8.42 -1.58
CA ILE A 226 -12.74 -8.73 -0.80
C ILE A 226 -12.85 -8.17 0.63
N CYS A 227 -13.25 -6.91 0.80
CA CYS A 227 -13.45 -6.33 2.14
C CYS A 227 -14.47 -7.11 2.96
N GLN A 228 -15.61 -7.48 2.37
CA GLN A 228 -16.64 -8.26 3.06
C GLN A 228 -16.10 -9.63 3.51
N HIS A 229 -15.31 -10.29 2.66
CA HIS A 229 -14.65 -11.55 3.01
C HIS A 229 -13.66 -11.38 4.18
N LEU A 230 -12.82 -10.35 4.14
CA LEU A 230 -11.86 -10.04 5.21
C LEU A 230 -12.58 -9.69 6.53
N CYS A 231 -13.64 -8.89 6.48
CA CYS A 231 -14.47 -8.59 7.64
C CYS A 231 -15.12 -9.86 8.22
N ARG A 232 -15.62 -10.78 7.39
CA ARG A 232 -16.12 -12.07 7.88
C ARG A 232 -15.03 -12.89 8.56
N ALA A 233 -13.78 -12.81 8.09
CA ALA A 233 -12.64 -13.48 8.68
C ALA A 233 -12.09 -12.81 9.97
N GLY A 234 -12.71 -11.74 10.47
CA GLY A 234 -12.25 -11.05 11.67
C GLY A 234 -11.20 -9.95 11.42
N VAL A 235 -11.00 -9.53 10.17
CA VAL A 235 -10.03 -8.48 9.80
C VAL A 235 -10.78 -7.17 9.53
N ASP A 236 -10.31 -6.05 10.09
CA ASP A 236 -10.85 -4.73 9.78
C ASP A 236 -10.47 -4.33 8.35
N ALA A 237 -11.41 -4.45 7.40
CA ALA A 237 -11.16 -4.17 6.00
C ALA A 237 -12.05 -3.06 5.44
N THR A 238 -11.44 -2.06 4.80
CA THR A 238 -12.15 -0.92 4.22
C THR A 238 -11.80 -0.70 2.76
N CYS A 239 -12.80 -0.48 1.91
CA CYS A 239 -12.57 -0.02 0.54
C CYS A 239 -12.80 1.49 0.52
N SER A 240 -11.72 2.25 0.62
CA SER A 240 -11.80 3.71 0.64
C SER A 240 -12.13 4.27 -0.74
N LEU A 241 -11.83 3.60 -1.86
CA LEU A 241 -12.01 4.11 -3.23
C LEU A 241 -13.33 4.87 -3.47
N ASN A 242 -13.23 6.07 -4.06
CA ASN A 242 -14.41 6.87 -4.42
C ASN A 242 -15.03 6.26 -5.69
N THR A 243 -16.35 6.11 -5.74
CA THR A 243 -17.11 5.65 -6.91
C THR A 243 -16.99 6.63 -8.08
N GLU A 244 -16.91 7.92 -7.79
CA GLU A 244 -16.94 8.99 -8.80
C GLU A 244 -15.56 9.22 -9.42
N LYS A 245 -14.47 9.21 -8.62
CA LYS A 245 -13.10 9.50 -9.11
C LYS A 245 -12.51 8.35 -9.91
N ARG A 246 -11.71 8.65 -10.93
CA ARG A 246 -11.00 7.64 -11.72
C ARG A 246 -9.54 7.48 -11.29
N TYR A 247 -8.90 8.56 -10.85
CA TYR A 247 -7.52 8.63 -10.36
C TYR A 247 -7.38 9.52 -9.12
N TYR A 248 -6.21 9.46 -8.47
CA TYR A 248 -5.91 10.27 -7.30
C TYR A 248 -5.95 11.78 -7.59
N GLY A 249 -5.42 12.23 -8.74
CA GLY A 249 -5.32 13.65 -9.07
C GLY A 249 -6.57 14.28 -9.67
N ASP A 250 -7.66 13.52 -9.85
CA ASP A 250 -8.85 14.05 -10.52
C ASP A 250 -9.48 15.18 -9.69
N VAL A 251 -9.35 16.41 -10.20
CA VAL A 251 -10.07 17.60 -9.76
C VAL A 251 -11.25 17.76 -10.70
N TYR A 252 -12.47 17.81 -10.17
CA TYR A 252 -13.62 18.16 -10.99
C TYR A 252 -13.69 19.66 -11.10
N HIS A 253 -13.82 20.14 -12.33
CA HIS A 253 -14.41 21.44 -12.56
C HIS A 253 -15.90 21.31 -12.27
N VAL A 254 -16.39 22.05 -11.28
CA VAL A 254 -17.84 22.26 -11.11
C VAL A 254 -18.30 22.92 -12.42
N GLN A 255 -19.19 22.27 -13.16
CA GLN A 255 -19.92 22.93 -14.24
C GLN A 255 -20.94 23.89 -13.66
#